data_AF-A0A496TZE4-F1
#
_entry.id   AF-A0A496TZE4-F1
#
_cell.length_a   1.000
_cell.length_b   1.000
_cell.length_c   1.000
_cell.angle_alpha   90.00
_cell.angle_beta   90.00
_cell.angle_gamma   90.00
#
_symmetry.space_group_name_H-M   'P 1'
#
loop_
_entity.id
_entity.type
_entity.pdbx_description
1 polymer ?
#
loop_
_entity_poly.entity_id
_entity_poly.type
_entity_poly.pdbx_seq_one_letter_code
_entity_poly.pdbx_strand_id
1 'polypeptide(L)'
;MIMETAEEIGRLKLDEIKIHPLHVIKETKLETQGGYWPLELEEYIDLASKFLEYLFPSTVIQRISAACPTESLVAPQWISDKQKVLRRIEERLREKGAFQGTRYKD
;
A
#
# COMPACT_ATOMS: atom_id res chain seq x y z
N MET A 1 5.43 10.01 -9.92
CA MET A 1 4.43 9.83 -8.84
C MET A 1 4.16 8.33 -8.61
N ILE A 2 3.50 7.91 -7.50
CA ILE A 2 3.41 6.48 -7.05
C ILE A 2 3.03 5.48 -8.15
N MET A 3 2.14 5.85 -9.09
CA MET A 3 1.75 4.93 -10.18
C MET A 3 2.85 4.72 -11.22
N GLU A 4 3.70 5.71 -11.48
CA GLU A 4 4.90 5.52 -12.32
C GLU A 4 5.86 4.51 -11.68
N THR A 5 5.96 4.50 -10.34
CA THR A 5 6.72 3.48 -9.62
C THR A 5 6.11 2.10 -9.79
N ALA A 6 4.77 1.98 -9.82
CA ALA A 6 4.10 0.70 -10.06
C ALA A 6 4.38 0.16 -11.47
N GLU A 7 4.28 1.03 -12.48
CA GLU A 7 4.59 0.71 -13.88
C GLU A 7 6.05 0.28 -14.04
N GLU A 8 6.97 1.01 -13.43
CA GLU A 8 8.40 0.69 -13.49
C GLU A 8 8.73 -0.64 -12.78
N ILE A 9 8.12 -0.90 -11.62
CA ILE A 9 8.27 -2.19 -10.93
C ILE A 9 7.72 -3.34 -11.79
N GLY A 10 6.57 -3.13 -12.44
CA GLY A 10 6.01 -4.09 -13.38
C GLY A 10 7.00 -4.39 -14.51
N ARG A 11 7.57 -3.35 -15.12
CA ARG A 11 8.58 -3.45 -16.18
C ARG A 11 9.85 -4.20 -15.74
N LEU A 12 10.29 -3.98 -14.50
CA LEU A 12 11.49 -4.62 -13.93
C LEU A 12 11.28 -6.09 -13.58
N LYS A 13 10.04 -6.60 -13.52
CA LYS A 13 9.71 -8.00 -13.22
C LYS A 13 10.37 -8.50 -11.93
N LEU A 14 10.30 -7.69 -10.86
CA LEU A 14 10.90 -8.06 -9.57
C LEU A 14 10.27 -9.35 -9.03
N ASP A 15 11.10 -10.21 -8.43
CA ASP A 15 10.63 -11.47 -7.84
C ASP A 15 9.70 -11.21 -6.64
N GLU A 16 10.01 -10.21 -5.82
CA GLU A 16 9.27 -9.90 -4.62
C GLU A 16 9.24 -8.41 -4.30
N ILE A 17 8.12 -7.94 -3.73
CA ILE A 17 8.00 -6.57 -3.21
C ILE A 17 7.32 -6.53 -1.86
N LYS A 18 7.57 -5.43 -1.15
CA LYS A 18 7.07 -5.16 0.19
C LYS A 18 6.49 -3.76 0.24
N ILE A 19 5.17 -3.66 0.25
CA ILE A 19 4.45 -2.37 0.30
C ILE A 19 4.12 -2.06 1.76
N HIS A 20 4.40 -0.82 2.17
CA HIS A 20 4.14 -0.34 3.52
C HIS A 20 3.43 1.02 3.45
N PRO A 21 2.23 1.19 4.05
CA PRO A 21 1.62 2.50 4.19
C PRO A 21 2.48 3.38 5.08
N LEU A 22 2.87 4.55 4.60
CA LEU A 22 3.64 5.50 5.39
C LEU A 22 2.77 6.03 6.54
N HIS A 23 3.32 6.00 7.75
CA HIS A 23 2.65 6.41 8.98
C HIS A 23 3.63 7.18 9.85
N VAL A 24 3.09 8.02 10.72
CA VAL A 24 3.82 8.86 11.67
C VAL A 24 3.93 8.11 12.99
N ILE A 25 5.17 7.94 13.44
CA ILE A 25 5.51 7.34 14.74
C ILE A 25 6.06 8.43 15.65
N LYS A 26 5.78 8.32 16.95
CA LYS A 26 6.31 9.19 18.00
C LYS A 26 7.84 9.28 17.92
N GLU A 27 8.36 10.46 18.25
CA GLU A 27 9.79 10.76 18.35
C GLU A 27 10.55 10.63 17.02
N THR A 28 9.84 10.53 15.89
CA THR A 28 10.46 10.55 14.56
C THR A 28 10.58 11.96 14.01
N LYS A 29 11.54 12.18 13.11
CA LYS A 29 11.63 13.44 12.36
C LYS A 29 10.32 13.77 11.65
N LEU A 30 9.62 12.75 11.14
CA LEU A 30 8.35 12.92 10.45
C LEU A 30 7.25 13.48 11.36
N GLU A 31 7.23 13.09 12.64
CA GLU A 31 6.34 13.70 13.64
C GLU A 31 6.76 15.15 13.93
N THR A 32 8.03 15.35 14.30
CA THR A 32 8.51 16.65 14.79
C THR A 32 8.54 17.76 13.74
N GLN A 33 8.80 17.43 12.47
CA GLN A 33 8.81 18.40 11.37
C GLN A 33 7.38 18.77 10.92
N GLY A 34 6.40 17.88 11.18
CA GLY A 34 5.03 18.06 10.70
C GLY A 34 4.95 18.14 9.17
N GLY A 35 3.83 18.66 8.67
CA GLY A 35 3.64 18.89 7.23
C GLY A 35 3.37 17.63 6.40
N TYR A 36 3.30 16.46 7.03
CA TYR A 36 2.89 15.21 6.40
C TYR A 36 1.55 14.75 6.94
N TRP A 37 0.60 14.53 6.02
CA TRP A 37 -0.69 13.93 6.31
C TRP A 37 -0.71 12.53 5.67
N PRO A 38 -0.77 11.46 6.49
CA PRO A 38 -0.94 10.12 5.96
C PRO A 38 -2.24 9.99 5.17
N LEU A 39 -2.24 9.06 4.20
CA LEU A 39 -3.44 8.74 3.44
C LEU A 39 -4.58 8.32 4.37
N GLU A 40 -5.79 8.75 4.02
CA GLU A 40 -6.99 8.16 4.59
C GLU A 40 -7.09 6.69 4.17
N LEU A 41 -7.85 5.90 4.93
CA LEU A 41 -7.96 4.47 4.67
C LEU A 41 -8.42 4.21 3.23
N GLU A 42 -9.47 4.90 2.78
CA GLU A 42 -10.03 4.68 1.44
C GLU A 42 -9.03 5.04 0.34
N GLU A 43 -8.34 6.17 0.47
CA GLU A 43 -7.29 6.58 -0.47
C GLU A 43 -6.18 5.53 -0.57
N TYR A 44 -5.79 4.95 0.55
CA TYR A 44 -4.81 3.86 0.56
C TYR A 44 -5.35 2.60 -0.13
N ILE A 45 -6.59 2.18 0.15
CA ILE A 45 -7.21 1.01 -0.49
C ILE A 45 -7.29 1.21 -2.00
N ASP A 46 -7.73 2.37 -2.46
CA ASP A 46 -7.80 2.73 -3.88
C ASP A 46 -6.43 2.61 -4.56
N LEU A 47 -5.43 3.25 -3.94
CA LEU A 47 -4.09 3.34 -4.50
C LEU A 47 -3.38 1.99 -4.48
N ALA A 48 -3.44 1.26 -3.37
CA ALA A 48 -2.82 -0.06 -3.22
C ALA A 48 -3.45 -1.08 -4.19
N SER A 49 -4.78 -1.09 -4.31
CA SER A 49 -5.48 -1.96 -5.27
C SER A 49 -5.05 -1.64 -6.70
N LYS A 50 -5.02 -0.35 -7.06
CA LYS A 50 -4.59 0.09 -8.39
C LYS A 50 -3.11 -0.23 -8.64
N PHE A 51 -2.25 -0.08 -7.65
CA PHE A 51 -0.82 -0.40 -7.74
C PHE A 51 -0.60 -1.87 -8.11
N LEU A 52 -1.34 -2.79 -7.49
CA LEU A 52 -1.27 -4.22 -7.78
C LEU A 52 -1.63 -4.55 -9.23
N GLU A 53 -2.55 -3.82 -9.85
CA GLU A 53 -2.95 -4.07 -11.25
C GLU A 53 -1.79 -3.90 -12.25
N TYR A 54 -0.74 -3.13 -11.92
CA TYR A 54 0.38 -2.85 -12.84
C TYR A 54 1.59 -3.78 -12.64
N LEU A 55 1.60 -4.59 -11.59
CA LEU A 55 2.73 -5.46 -11.28
C LEU A 55 2.82 -6.62 -12.26
N PHE A 56 4.03 -7.13 -12.45
CA PHE A 56 4.23 -8.38 -13.16
C PHE A 56 3.45 -9.50 -12.43
N PRO A 57 2.65 -10.33 -13.13
CA PRO A 57 1.75 -11.29 -12.48
C PRO A 57 2.45 -12.28 -11.54
N SER A 58 3.73 -12.58 -11.76
CA SER A 58 4.49 -13.52 -10.91
C SER A 58 5.22 -12.85 -9.73
N THR A 59 5.20 -11.52 -9.59
CA THR A 59 5.81 -10.84 -8.45
C THR A 59 5.12 -11.25 -7.14
N VAL A 60 5.90 -11.68 -6.16
CA VAL A 60 5.41 -12.06 -4.84
C VAL A 60 5.19 -10.81 -3.97
N ILE A 61 3.96 -10.64 -3.46
CA ILE A 61 3.64 -9.58 -2.50
C ILE A 61 3.92 -10.08 -1.09
N GLN A 62 5.06 -9.69 -0.51
CA GLN A 62 5.40 -10.07 0.87
C GLN A 62 4.45 -9.45 1.90
N ARG A 63 4.04 -8.20 1.67
CA ARG A 63 3.03 -7.48 2.44
C ARG A 63 2.51 -6.27 1.67
N ILE A 64 1.30 -5.86 2.02
CA ILE A 64 0.64 -4.64 1.52
C ILE A 64 0.01 -3.83 2.66
N SER A 65 0.39 -4.13 3.89
CA SER A 65 0.00 -3.36 5.07
C SER A 65 1.06 -3.58 6.15
N ALA A 66 0.95 -2.84 7.25
CA ALA A 66 1.85 -2.96 8.38
C ALA A 66 1.07 -2.73 9.67
N ALA A 67 1.74 -2.90 10.81
CA ALA A 67 1.21 -2.49 12.10
C ALA A 67 2.37 -1.91 12.88
N CYS A 68 2.03 -0.90 13.66
CA CYS A 68 2.90 -0.26 14.62
C CYS A 68 2.31 -0.54 16.00
N PRO A 69 3.13 -0.68 17.06
CA PRO A 69 2.63 -0.63 18.43
C PRO A 69 1.77 0.64 18.63
N THR A 70 0.58 0.46 19.19
CA THR A 70 -0.43 1.52 19.33
C THR A 70 0.12 2.69 20.16
N GLU A 71 0.96 2.40 21.15
CA GLU A 71 1.61 3.38 22.01
C GLU A 71 2.57 4.30 21.27
N SER A 72 3.11 3.86 20.13
CA SER A 72 4.07 4.63 19.31
C SER A 72 3.42 5.27 18.08
N LEU A 73 2.22 4.84 17.69
CA LEU A 73 1.55 5.34 16.49
C LEU A 73 0.89 6.70 16.72
N VAL A 74 1.21 7.68 15.88
CA VAL A 74 0.58 9.00 15.88
C VAL A 74 -0.57 9.03 14.87
N ALA A 75 -0.29 8.64 13.62
CA ALA A 75 -1.29 8.58 12.54
C ALA A 75 -0.78 7.70 11.37
N PRO A 76 -1.65 7.11 10.54
CA PRO A 76 -3.10 7.07 10.70
C PRO A 76 -3.52 5.85 11.52
N GLN A 77 -4.59 5.99 12.31
CA GLN A 77 -5.03 4.96 13.26
C GLN A 77 -5.50 3.65 12.59
N TRP A 78 -5.93 3.71 11.33
CA TRP A 78 -6.42 2.54 10.60
C TRP A 78 -5.34 1.49 10.33
N ILE A 79 -4.05 1.86 10.40
CA ILE A 79 -2.94 0.92 10.16
C ILE A 79 -2.88 -0.21 11.20
N SER A 80 -3.46 -0.01 12.38
CA SER A 80 -3.46 -1.01 13.45
C SER A 80 -4.31 -2.25 13.09
N ASP A 81 -5.29 -2.12 12.19
CA ASP A 81 -6.14 -3.24 11.75
C ASP A 81 -5.72 -3.77 10.37
N LYS A 82 -4.59 -4.48 10.35
CA LYS A 82 -4.04 -5.13 9.14
C LYS A 82 -5.06 -5.96 8.38
N GLN A 83 -5.86 -6.74 9.11
CA GLN A 83 -6.79 -7.70 8.52
C GLN A 83 -7.93 -6.97 7.82
N LYS A 84 -8.44 -5.88 8.40
CA LYS A 84 -9.39 -5.00 7.71
C LYS A 84 -8.79 -4.40 6.45
N VAL A 85 -7.56 -3.88 6.49
CA VAL A 85 -6.92 -3.31 5.29
C VAL A 85 -6.81 -4.34 4.17
N LEU A 86 -6.34 -5.56 4.47
CA LEU A 86 -6.23 -6.63 3.48
C LEU A 86 -7.58 -7.00 2.87
N ARG A 87 -8.61 -7.24 3.70
CA ARG A 87 -9.96 -7.55 3.19
C ARG A 87 -10.51 -6.44 2.30
N ARG A 88 -10.34 -5.17 2.69
CA ARG A 88 -10.82 -4.02 1.90
C ARG A 88 -10.11 -3.92 0.54
N ILE A 89 -8.82 -4.26 0.45
CA ILE A 89 -8.09 -4.33 -0.84
C ILE A 89 -8.66 -5.47 -1.71
N GLU A 90 -8.85 -6.66 -1.14
CA GLU A 90 -9.42 -7.79 -1.86
C GLU A 90 -10.84 -7.52 -2.36
N GLU A 91 -11.69 -6.95 -1.50
CA GLU A 91 -13.05 -6.49 -1.85
C GLU A 91 -12.99 -5.49 -3.00
N ARG A 92 -12.10 -4.49 -2.91
CA ARG A 92 -11.97 -3.47 -3.95
C ARG A 92 -11.54 -4.03 -5.30
N LEU A 93 -10.59 -4.97 -5.30
CA LEU A 93 -10.16 -5.66 -6.52
C LEU A 93 -11.32 -6.47 -7.12
N ARG A 94 -12.07 -7.19 -6.27
CA ARG A 94 -13.24 -7.97 -6.70
C ARG A 94 -14.35 -7.10 -7.29
N GLU A 95 -14.69 -5.98 -6.65
CA GLU A 95 -15.67 -5.00 -7.14
C GLU A 95 -15.32 -4.47 -8.54
N LYS A 96 -14.02 -4.31 -8.81
CA LYS A 96 -13.50 -3.86 -10.12
C LYS A 96 -13.31 -4.99 -11.13
N GLY A 97 -13.53 -6.24 -10.75
CA GLY A 97 -13.18 -7.40 -11.57
C GLY A 97 -11.68 -7.47 -11.91
N ALA A 98 -10.84 -6.92 -11.03
CA ALA A 98 -9.40 -6.80 -11.22
C ALA A 98 -8.62 -7.75 -10.29
N PHE A 99 -7.38 -8.00 -10.64
CA PHE A 99 -6.41 -8.78 -9.88
C PHE A 99 -4.99 -8.24 -10.14
N GLN A 100 -3.99 -8.83 -9.49
CA GLN A 100 -2.60 -8.43 -9.71
C GLN A 100 -2.21 -8.58 -11.19
N GLY A 101 -1.67 -7.53 -11.79
CA GLY A 101 -1.22 -7.55 -13.18
C GLY A 101 -2.32 -7.45 -14.24
N THR A 102 -3.58 -7.16 -13.89
CA THR A 102 -4.65 -6.94 -14.89
C THR A 102 -4.31 -5.84 -15.90
N ARG A 103 -3.48 -4.86 -15.53
CA ARG A 103 -3.02 -3.75 -16.38
C ARG A 103 -1.54 -3.84 -16.74
N TYR A 104 -0.87 -4.94 -16.41
CA TYR A 104 0.52 -5.16 -16.76
C TYR A 104 0.70 -5.12 -18.29
N LYS A 105 1.79 -4.49 -18.74
CA LYS A 105 2.20 -4.43 -20.15
C LYS A 105 3.66 -4.88 -20.24
N ASP A 106 3.94 -5.77 -21.18
CA ASP A 106 5.31 -6.19 -21.52
C ASP A 106 6.10 -5.06 -22.20
#